data_AF-A0A6N7AAW4-F1
#
_entry.id   AF-A0A6N7AAW4-F1
#
_cell.length_a   1.000
_cell.length_b   1.000
_cell.length_c   1.000
_cell.angle_alpha   90.00
_cell.angle_beta   90.00
_cell.angle_gamma   90.00
#
_symmetry.space_group_name_H-M   'P 1'
#
loop_
_entity.id
_entity.type
_entity.pdbx_description
1 polymer ?
#
loop_
_entity_poly.entity_id
_entity_poly.type
_entity_poly.pdbx_seq_one_letter_code
_entity_poly.pdbx_strand_id
1 'polypeptide(L)'
;MDTIDIYYYIRDTLACLGVLIGIGGAVFLFVKKKTLPAILSLVGFLFLAVEPILDLVIWQWLSYQEAFDYEPLTTAYACISGPAMFLGAAFIALAFFLAFREPKLAPPPPPDDLPPAI
;
A
#
# COMPACT_ATOMS: atom_id res chain seq x y z
N MET A 1 -19.89 -0.18 25.79
CA MET A 1 -18.93 -0.39 24.70
C MET A 1 -18.27 -1.70 25.02
N ASP A 2 -18.59 -2.73 24.26
CA ASP A 2 -18.20 -4.09 24.59
C ASP A 2 -16.72 -4.29 24.29
N THR A 3 -16.06 -5.22 24.97
CA THR A 3 -14.62 -5.49 24.79
C THR A 3 -14.28 -5.79 23.33
N ILE A 4 -15.22 -6.36 22.59
CA ILE A 4 -15.12 -6.68 21.16
C ILE A 4 -14.97 -5.40 20.33
N ASP A 5 -15.76 -4.35 20.60
CA ASP A 5 -15.69 -3.07 19.89
C ASP A 5 -14.30 -2.43 20.03
N ILE A 6 -13.73 -2.49 21.23
CA ILE A 6 -12.41 -1.91 21.53
C ILE A 6 -11.31 -2.57 20.67
N TYR A 7 -11.38 -3.88 20.45
CA TYR A 7 -10.42 -4.59 19.60
C TYR A 7 -10.52 -4.15 18.13
N TYR A 8 -11.72 -3.93 17.60
CA TYR A 8 -11.91 -3.41 16.25
C TYR A 8 -11.31 -2.00 16.10
N TYR A 9 -11.58 -1.09 17.03
CA TYR A 9 -11.00 0.25 17.00
C TYR A 9 -9.47 0.25 17.08
N ILE A 10 -8.88 -0.61 17.92
CA ILE A 10 -7.41 -0.74 18.01
C ILE A 10 -6.84 -1.27 16.69
N ARG A 11 -7.43 -2.34 16.12
CA ARG A 11 -7.00 -2.90 14.84
C ARG A 11 -7.03 -1.86 13.74
N ASP A 12 -8.13 -1.12 13.60
CA ASP A 12 -8.31 -0.13 12.55
C ASP A 12 -7.39 1.07 12.74
N THR A 13 -7.15 1.48 13.99
CA THR A 13 -6.17 2.53 14.33
C THR A 13 -4.75 2.11 13.93
N LEU A 14 -4.35 0.87 14.24
CA LEU A 14 -3.05 0.33 13.85
C LEU A 14 -2.90 0.24 12.32
N ALA A 15 -3.96 -0.19 11.62
CA ALA A 15 -3.99 -0.25 10.17
C ALA A 15 -3.82 1.15 9.54
N CYS A 16 -4.57 2.15 10.03
CA CYS A 16 -4.46 3.53 9.60
C CYS A 16 -3.06 4.12 9.85
N LEU A 17 -2.47 3.87 11.03
CA LEU A 17 -1.10 4.27 11.33
C LEU A 17 -0.09 3.64 10.37
N GLY A 18 -0.24 2.35 10.09
CA GLY A 18 0.59 1.62 9.12
C GLY A 18 0.54 2.24 7.73
N VAL A 19 -0.66 2.59 7.24
CA VAL A 19 -0.87 3.27 5.96
C VAL A 19 -0.20 4.65 5.95
N LEU A 20 -0.36 5.45 7.01
CA LEU A 20 0.27 6.78 7.10
C LEU A 20 1.80 6.71 7.06
N ILE A 21 2.39 5.76 7.81
CA ILE A 21 3.84 5.50 7.76
C ILE A 21 4.26 5.09 6.34
N GLY A 22 3.47 4.25 5.71
CA GLY A 22 3.68 3.81 4.33
C GLY A 22 3.67 4.94 3.31
N ILE A 23 2.69 5.85 3.41
CA ILE A 23 2.63 7.07 2.58
C ILE A 23 3.87 7.94 2.81
N GLY A 24 4.31 8.10 4.06
CA GLY A 24 5.56 8.79 4.38
C GLY A 24 6.79 8.15 3.69
N GLY A 25 6.86 6.81 3.69
CA GLY A 25 7.89 6.06 2.96
C GLY A 25 7.84 6.28 1.45
N ALA A 26 6.64 6.32 0.86
CA ALA A 26 6.46 6.63 -0.56
C ALA A 26 6.96 8.04 -0.92
N VAL A 27 6.62 9.05 -0.11
CA VAL A 27 7.10 10.43 -0.26
C VAL A 27 8.63 10.48 -0.16
N PHE A 28 9.23 9.74 0.77
CA PHE A 28 10.68 9.64 0.88
C PHE A 28 11.33 9.06 -0.40
N LEU A 29 10.71 8.03 -1.02
CA LEU A 29 11.18 7.47 -2.28
C LEU A 29 11.08 8.48 -3.44
N PHE A 30 10.04 9.33 -3.47
CA PHE A 30 9.95 10.43 -4.43
C PHE A 30 11.10 11.43 -4.26
N VAL A 31 11.45 11.82 -3.04
CA VAL A 31 12.58 12.71 -2.75
C VAL A 31 13.91 12.09 -3.22
N LYS A 32 14.06 10.77 -3.11
CA LYS A 32 15.22 10.01 -3.62
C LYS A 32 15.20 9.78 -5.14
N LYS A 33 14.27 10.40 -5.88
CA LYS A 33 14.07 10.25 -7.33
C LYS A 33 13.78 8.80 -7.77
N LYS A 34 13.33 7.94 -6.87
CA LYS A 34 12.92 6.56 -7.18
C LYS A 34 11.41 6.53 -7.43
N THR A 35 10.98 7.12 -8.54
CA THR A 35 9.55 7.37 -8.84
C THR A 35 8.72 6.10 -8.99
N LEU A 36 9.24 5.08 -9.70
CA LEU A 36 8.54 3.81 -9.89
C LEU A 36 8.26 3.06 -8.57
N PRO A 37 9.25 2.79 -7.70
CA PRO A 37 8.96 2.16 -6.41
C PRO A 37 8.17 3.08 -5.48
N ALA A 38 8.28 4.41 -5.60
CA ALA A 38 7.43 5.33 -4.84
C ALA A 38 5.95 5.13 -5.18
N ILE A 39 5.60 5.15 -6.47
CA ILE A 39 4.22 4.93 -6.96
C ILE A 39 3.71 3.55 -6.53
N LEU A 40 4.52 2.51 -6.71
CA LEU A 40 4.13 1.14 -6.33
C LEU A 40 3.87 1.02 -4.83
N SER A 41 4.71 1.63 -3.98
CA SER A 41 4.45 1.62 -2.54
C SER A 41 3.19 2.40 -2.19
N LEU A 42 2.95 3.55 -2.85
CA LEU A 42 1.78 4.38 -2.60
C LEU A 42 0.49 3.65 -2.97
N VAL A 43 0.46 3.04 -4.17
CA VAL A 43 -0.66 2.19 -4.60
C VAL A 43 -0.84 1.02 -3.65
N GLY A 44 0.25 0.36 -3.24
CA GLY A 44 0.18 -0.77 -2.32
C GLY A 44 -0.40 -0.43 -0.95
N PHE A 45 -0.01 0.72 -0.38
CA PHE A 45 -0.57 1.21 0.88
C PHE A 45 -2.02 1.69 0.75
N LEU A 46 -2.41 2.25 -0.39
CA LEU A 46 -3.82 2.57 -0.66
C LEU A 46 -4.68 1.31 -0.71
N PHE A 47 -4.19 0.24 -1.33
CA PHE A 47 -4.87 -1.05 -1.34
C PHE A 47 -4.99 -1.68 0.06
N LEU A 48 -3.95 -1.54 0.91
CA LEU A 48 -4.05 -1.96 2.31
C LEU A 48 -5.02 -1.10 3.14
N ALA A 49 -5.24 0.15 2.76
CA ALA A 49 -6.19 1.04 3.42
C ALA A 49 -7.66 0.70 3.12
N VAL A 50 -7.92 -0.11 2.08
CA VAL A 50 -9.29 -0.49 1.67
C VAL A 50 -10.03 -1.20 2.80
N GLU A 51 -9.37 -2.11 3.53
CA GLU A 51 -9.98 -2.85 4.65
C GLU A 51 -10.45 -1.93 5.78
N PRO A 52 -9.60 -1.11 6.45
CA PRO A 52 -10.06 -0.25 7.55
C PRO A 52 -11.06 0.81 7.09
N ILE A 53 -11.01 1.26 5.83
CA ILE A 53 -12.02 2.19 5.28
C ILE A 53 -13.37 1.48 5.12
N LEU A 54 -13.38 0.26 4.57
CA LEU A 54 -14.60 -0.54 4.44
C LEU A 54 -15.21 -0.83 5.81
N ASP A 55 -14.39 -1.15 6.81
CA ASP A 55 -14.87 -1.37 8.18
C ASP A 55 -15.56 -0.13 8.74
N LEU A 56 -14.95 1.06 8.62
CA LEU A 56 -15.59 2.31 9.06
C LEU A 56 -16.93 2.57 8.35
N VAL A 57 -16.99 2.33 7.04
CA VAL A 57 -18.22 2.53 6.24
C VAL A 57 -19.30 1.53 6.64
N ILE A 58 -18.94 0.26 6.81
CA ILE A 58 -19.88 -0.80 7.21
C ILE A 58 -20.42 -0.53 8.61
N TRP A 59 -19.55 -0.20 9.58
CA TRP A 59 -19.97 0.16 10.93
C TRP A 59 -20.92 1.35 10.95
N GLN A 60 -20.60 2.40 10.19
CA GLN A 60 -21.46 3.57 10.09
C GLN A 60 -22.81 3.19 9.47
N TRP A 61 -22.84 2.39 8.40
CA TRP A 61 -24.08 1.96 7.78
C TRP A 61 -24.94 1.08 8.71
N LEU A 62 -24.33 0.10 9.39
CA LEU A 62 -25.01 -0.77 10.35
C LEU A 62 -25.60 0.02 11.52
N SER A 63 -24.94 1.09 11.97
CA SER A 63 -25.47 1.95 13.04
C SER A 63 -26.77 2.69 12.69
N TYR A 64 -27.09 2.81 11.39
CA TYR A 64 -28.30 3.47 10.90
C TYR A 64 -29.46 2.52 10.55
N GLN A 65 -29.25 1.20 10.54
CA GLN A 65 -30.26 0.24 10.09
C GLN A 65 -30.52 -0.84 11.14
N GLU A 66 -31.70 -0.80 11.78
CA GLU A 66 -32.08 -1.72 12.86
C GLU A 66 -32.34 -3.18 12.41
N ALA A 67 -32.40 -3.48 11.10
CA ALA A 67 -32.76 -4.83 10.63
C ALA A 67 -32.35 -5.09 9.17
N PHE A 68 -31.06 -5.25 8.87
CA PHE A 68 -30.60 -5.68 7.55
C PHE A 68 -30.00 -7.09 7.58
N ASP A 69 -30.31 -7.88 6.55
CA ASP A 69 -29.66 -9.17 6.28
C ASP A 69 -28.17 -8.95 6.02
N TYR A 70 -27.35 -9.51 6.90
CA TYR A 70 -25.91 -9.27 7.00
C TYR A 70 -25.08 -10.04 5.95
N GLU A 71 -25.61 -11.15 5.42
CA GLU A 71 -24.92 -12.07 4.49
C GLU A 71 -24.39 -11.47 3.18
N PRO A 72 -25.14 -10.63 2.43
CA PRO A 72 -24.62 -10.07 1.19
C PRO A 72 -23.47 -9.08 1.44
N LEU A 73 -23.52 -8.35 2.56
CA LEU A 73 -22.52 -7.35 2.91
C LEU A 73 -21.19 -7.99 3.33
N THR A 74 -21.24 -9.07 4.10
CA THR A 74 -20.04 -9.83 4.51
C THR A 74 -19.35 -10.50 3.35
N THR A 75 -20.12 -11.05 2.40
CA THR A 75 -19.58 -11.67 1.19
C THR A 75 -18.88 -10.62 0.33
N ALA A 76 -19.52 -9.47 0.09
CA ALA A 76 -18.92 -8.36 -0.65
C ALA A 76 -17.66 -7.82 0.04
N TYR A 77 -17.70 -7.67 1.36
CA TYR A 77 -16.54 -7.25 2.15
C TYR A 77 -15.35 -8.18 1.92
N ALA A 78 -15.52 -9.50 2.12
CA ALA A 78 -14.44 -10.47 1.94
C ALA A 78 -13.89 -10.51 0.51
N CYS A 79 -14.77 -10.37 -0.49
CA CYS A 79 -14.40 -10.33 -1.91
C CYS A 79 -13.63 -9.06 -2.30
N ILE A 80 -13.77 -7.95 -1.58
CA ILE A 80 -13.06 -6.71 -1.86
C ILE A 80 -11.78 -6.63 -1.02
N SER A 81 -11.88 -6.88 0.29
CA SER A 81 -10.76 -6.73 1.22
C SER A 81 -9.65 -7.74 0.96
N GLY A 82 -9.99 -9.02 0.74
CA GLY A 82 -8.99 -10.07 0.50
C GLY A 82 -8.07 -9.79 -0.71
N PRO A 83 -8.62 -9.61 -1.93
CA PRO A 83 -7.83 -9.26 -3.10
C PRO A 83 -7.10 -7.92 -2.95
N ALA A 84 -7.72 -6.91 -2.33
CA ALA A 84 -7.09 -5.63 -2.07
C ALA A 84 -5.85 -5.78 -1.19
N MET A 85 -5.93 -6.52 -0.08
CA MET A 85 -4.78 -6.77 0.79
C MET A 85 -3.67 -7.53 0.09
N PHE A 86 -4.02 -8.56 -0.69
CA PHE A 86 -3.03 -9.32 -1.46
C PHE A 86 -2.30 -8.46 -2.49
N LEU A 87 -3.06 -7.69 -3.29
CA LEU A 87 -2.48 -6.76 -4.26
C LEU A 87 -1.65 -5.67 -3.58
N GLY A 88 -2.13 -5.14 -2.46
CA GLY A 88 -1.43 -4.15 -1.65
C GLY A 88 -0.05 -4.66 -1.19
N ALA A 89 -0.03 -5.84 -0.60
CA ALA A 89 1.21 -6.51 -0.18
C ALA A 89 2.14 -6.81 -1.36
N ALA A 90 1.60 -7.28 -2.49
CA ALA A 90 2.38 -7.57 -3.69
C ALA A 90 3.05 -6.31 -4.27
N PHE A 91 2.32 -5.19 -4.35
CA PHE A 91 2.86 -3.92 -4.83
C PHE A 91 3.92 -3.35 -3.88
N ILE A 92 3.73 -3.47 -2.57
CA ILE A 92 4.73 -3.07 -1.58
C ILE A 92 5.99 -3.94 -1.74
N ALA A 93 5.85 -5.26 -1.81
CA ALA A 93 6.99 -6.16 -2.01
C ALA A 93 7.77 -5.83 -3.29
N LEU A 94 7.06 -5.55 -4.39
CA LEU A 94 7.66 -5.14 -5.66
C LEU A 94 8.36 -3.77 -5.55
N ALA A 95 7.74 -2.81 -4.85
CA ALA A 95 8.32 -1.50 -4.58
C ALA A 95 9.64 -1.61 -3.80
N PHE A 96 9.66 -2.44 -2.76
CA PHE A 96 10.87 -2.75 -1.99
C PHE A 96 11.92 -3.38 -2.91
N PHE A 97 11.58 -4.43 -3.64
CA PHE A 97 12.50 -5.10 -4.56
C PHE A 97 13.15 -4.13 -5.55
N LEU A 98 12.36 -3.25 -6.18
CA LEU A 98 12.86 -2.25 -7.13
C LEU A 98 13.66 -1.12 -6.46
N ALA A 99 13.29 -0.74 -5.23
CA ALA A 99 14.04 0.27 -4.49
C ALA A 99 15.44 -0.22 -4.08
N PHE A 100 15.62 -1.52 -3.82
CA PHE A 100 16.89 -2.10 -3.38
C PHE A 100 17.72 -2.75 -4.49
N ARG A 101 17.19 -2.87 -5.70
CA ARG A 101 17.95 -3.36 -6.85
C ARG A 101 18.99 -2.31 -7.27
N GLU A 102 20.28 -2.65 -7.17
CA GLU A 102 21.36 -1.78 -7.65
C GLU A 102 21.22 -1.51 -9.16
N PRO A 103 21.46 -0.26 -9.62
CA PRO A 103 21.51 0.01 -11.05
C PRO A 103 22.67 -0.79 -11.64
N LYS A 104 22.37 -1.64 -12.62
CA LYS A 104 23.41 -2.28 -13.44
C LYS A 104 24.33 -1.18 -13.96
N LEU A 105 25.58 -1.15 -13.50
CA LEU A 105 26.62 -0.30 -14.07
C LEU A 105 26.61 -0.55 -15.58
N ALA A 106 26.37 0.49 -16.38
CA ALA A 106 26.60 0.40 -17.80
C ALA A 106 28.09 0.06 -18.00
N PRO A 107 28.44 -0.88 -18.90
CA PRO A 107 29.84 -1.15 -19.20
C PRO A 107 30.53 0.16 -19.64
N PRO A 108 31.78 0.40 -19.23
CA PRO A 108 32.50 1.61 -19.60
C PRO A 108 32.51 1.76 -21.13
N PRO A 109 32.39 3.00 -21.65
CA PRO A 109 32.42 3.25 -23.08
C PRO A 109 33.71 2.72 -23.70
N PRO A 110 33.69 2.21 -24.95
CA PRO A 110 34.87 1.70 -25.64
C PRO A 110 35.99 2.77 -25.70
N PRO A 111 37.28 2.38 -25.68
CA PRO A 111 38.42 3.31 -25.68
C PRO A 111 38.59 4.23 -26.91
N ASP A 112 37.69 4.18 -27.89
CA ASP A 112 37.93 4.72 -29.24
C ASP A 112 37.57 6.21 -29.44
N ASP A 113 37.10 6.91 -28.40
CA ASP A 113 36.70 8.32 -28.47
C ASP A 113 37.78 9.33 -28.01
N LEU A 114 39.05 8.91 -27.85
CA LEU A 114 40.13 9.84 -27.56
C LEU A 114 40.61 10.54 -28.86
N PRO A 115 40.46 11.87 -28.99
CA PRO A 115 40.98 12.57 -30.16
C PRO A 115 42.51 12.39 -30.23
N PRO A 116 43.08 12.25 -31.45
CA PRO A 116 44.52 12.06 -31.61
C PRO A 116 45.25 13.23 -30.93
N ALA A 117 46.19 12.88 -30.03
CA ALA A 117 47.05 13.85 -29.38
C ALA A 117 47.80 14.65 -30.47
N ILE A 118 47.59 15.97 -30.46
CA ILE A 118 48.30 16.95 -31.29
C ILE A 118 49.63 17.28 -30.61
#